data_AF-A0A9D0Z5J8-F1
#
_entry.id   AF-A0A9D0Z5J8-F1
#
_cell.length_a   1.000
_cell.length_b   1.000
_cell.length_c   1.000
_cell.angle_alpha   90.00
_cell.angle_beta   90.00
_cell.angle_gamma   90.00
#
_symmetry.space_group_name_H-M   'P 1'
#
loop_
_entity.id
_entity.type
_entity.pdbx_description
1 polymer ?
#
loop_
_entity_poly.entity_id
_entity_poly.type
_entity_poly.pdbx_seq_one_letter_code
_entity_poly.pdbx_strand_id
1 'polypeptide(L)'
;MKKTFCRRISRCVCTAMAAVLLFGISAQAAPLVSPQEIGMDAASLVEPKGEELKYYFRIYNGKWQYRIWSVTYGRWVTDWIDFE
;
A
#
# COMPACT_ATOMS: atom_id res chain seq x y z
N MET A 1 -12.49 59.87 -29.71
CA MET A 1 -12.70 59.16 -28.43
C MET A 1 -12.28 57.67 -28.41
N LYS A 2 -11.73 57.07 -29.48
CA LYS A 2 -11.39 55.62 -29.52
C LYS A 2 -10.01 55.25 -28.95
N LYS A 3 -9.06 56.19 -28.88
CA LYS A 3 -7.65 55.92 -28.46
C LYS A 3 -7.46 55.78 -26.94
N THR A 4 -8.30 56.44 -26.14
CA THR A 4 -8.24 56.39 -24.66
C THR A 4 -8.90 55.13 -24.09
N PHE A 5 -9.87 54.57 -24.80
CA PHE A 5 -10.59 53.35 -24.42
C PHE A 5 -9.70 52.10 -24.56
N CYS A 6 -8.99 51.93 -25.69
CA CYS A 6 -8.05 50.82 -25.87
C CYS A 6 -6.87 50.89 -24.88
N ARG A 7 -6.40 52.09 -24.53
CA ARG A 7 -5.30 52.30 -23.57
C ARG A 7 -5.70 51.97 -22.12
N ARG A 8 -6.99 52.08 -21.78
CA ARG A 8 -7.53 51.66 -20.48
C ARG A 8 -7.73 50.15 -20.39
N ILE A 9 -8.22 49.52 -21.46
CA ILE A 9 -8.36 48.05 -21.55
C ILE A 9 -6.99 47.36 -21.50
N SER A 10 -6.00 47.87 -22.26
CA SER A 10 -4.64 47.33 -22.26
C SER A 10 -3.96 47.39 -20.88
N ARG A 11 -4.19 48.46 -20.10
CA ARG A 11 -3.66 48.58 -18.73
C ARG A 11 -4.31 47.60 -17.75
N CYS A 12 -5.62 47.40 -17.84
CA CYS A 12 -6.34 46.43 -17.01
C CYS A 12 -5.89 44.98 -17.27
N VAL A 13 -5.59 44.63 -18.52
CA VAL A 13 -5.11 43.30 -18.90
C VAL A 13 -3.69 43.04 -18.35
N CYS A 14 -2.79 44.02 -18.46
CA CYS A 14 -1.43 43.88 -17.91
C CYS A 14 -1.42 43.77 -16.37
N THR A 15 -2.30 44.51 -15.67
CA THR A 15 -2.40 44.39 -14.21
C THR A 15 -3.04 43.07 -13.77
N ALA A 16 -4.02 42.55 -14.51
CA ALA A 16 -4.63 41.26 -14.21
C ALA A 16 -3.63 40.10 -14.41
N MET A 17 -2.81 40.16 -15.47
CA MET A 17 -1.79 39.15 -15.74
C MET A 17 -0.67 39.12 -14.69
N ALA A 18 -0.28 40.30 -14.16
CA ALA A 18 0.71 40.38 -13.08
C ALA A 18 0.19 39.82 -11.74
N ALA A 19 -1.11 39.96 -11.45
CA ALA A 19 -1.71 39.41 -10.23
C ALA A 19 -1.69 37.87 -10.23
N VAL A 20 -1.95 37.22 -11.37
CA VAL A 20 -1.93 35.75 -11.47
C VAL A 20 -0.54 35.16 -11.17
N LEU A 21 0.53 35.88 -11.51
CA LEU A 21 1.90 35.45 -11.23
C LEU A 21 2.29 35.56 -9.74
N LEU A 22 1.64 36.44 -8.97
CA LEU A 22 1.96 36.66 -7.55
C LEU A 22 1.20 35.72 -6.60
N PHE A 23 0.03 35.22 -7.00
CA PHE A 23 -0.83 34.39 -6.13
C PHE A 23 -0.83 32.90 -6.50
N GLY A 24 -0.14 32.48 -7.55
CA GLY A 24 -0.18 31.10 -8.08
C GLY A 24 0.79 30.09 -7.45
N ILE A 25 1.61 30.49 -6.47
CA ILE A 25 2.65 29.62 -5.91
C ILE A 25 2.20 29.09 -4.55
N SER A 26 1.54 27.93 -4.53
CA SER A 26 1.32 27.17 -3.30
C SER A 26 2.50 26.23 -3.07
N ALA A 27 3.28 26.45 -2.01
CA ALA A 27 4.32 25.52 -1.58
C ALA A 27 3.66 24.38 -0.77
N GLN A 28 3.75 23.14 -1.26
CA GLN A 28 3.44 21.96 -0.45
C GLN A 28 4.70 21.55 0.31
N ALA A 29 4.64 21.52 1.64
CA ALA A 29 5.71 20.92 2.45
C ALA A 29 5.70 19.40 2.20
N ALA A 30 6.85 18.84 1.80
CA ALA A 30 7.03 17.40 1.73
C ALA A 30 6.95 16.81 3.15
N PRO A 31 6.38 15.60 3.32
CA PRO A 31 6.39 14.93 4.61
C PRO A 31 7.84 14.71 5.05
N LEU A 32 8.14 15.14 6.26
CA LEU A 32 9.43 14.93 6.89
C LEU A 32 9.53 13.45 7.24
N VAL A 33 10.25 12.69 6.42
CA VAL A 33 10.65 11.32 6.78
C VAL A 33 11.67 11.47 7.90
N SER A 34 11.22 11.39 9.15
CA SER A 34 12.13 11.13 10.26
C SER A 34 12.93 9.89 9.90
N PRO A 35 14.24 9.82 10.15
CA PRO A 35 14.91 8.53 10.21
C PRO A 35 14.05 7.69 11.15
N GLN A 36 13.36 6.67 10.61
CA GLN A 36 12.96 5.58 11.47
C GLN A 36 14.26 5.18 12.11
N GLU A 37 14.35 5.38 13.42
CA GLU A 37 15.34 4.69 14.21
C GLU A 37 15.14 3.23 13.81
N ILE A 38 16.04 2.73 12.97
CA ILE A 38 16.30 1.31 12.84
C ILE A 38 16.98 0.95 14.17
N GLY A 39 16.23 1.15 15.26
CA GLY A 39 16.45 0.49 16.51
C GLY A 39 16.28 -0.97 16.16
N MET A 40 17.40 -1.67 16.16
CA MET A 40 17.45 -3.11 16.35
C MET A 40 16.65 -3.45 17.61
N ASP A 41 15.34 -3.54 17.46
CA ASP A 41 14.45 -4.39 18.22
C ASP A 41 13.52 -5.08 17.23
N ALA A 42 14.14 -5.64 16.19
CA ALA A 42 13.75 -6.95 15.71
C ALA A 42 14.14 -8.02 16.75
N ALA A 43 13.77 -7.82 18.01
CA ALA A 43 13.20 -8.91 18.76
C ALA A 43 11.91 -9.27 18.01
N SER A 44 12.05 -9.96 16.87
CA SER A 44 11.07 -10.94 16.47
C SER A 44 10.93 -11.78 17.72
N LEU A 45 9.89 -11.50 18.51
CA LEU A 45 9.52 -12.33 19.63
C LEU A 45 9.28 -13.69 18.98
N VAL A 46 10.31 -14.53 19.00
CA VAL A 46 10.21 -15.94 18.62
C VAL A 46 9.42 -16.56 19.75
N GLU A 47 8.12 -16.29 19.73
CA GLU A 47 7.17 -16.96 20.57
C GLU A 47 7.13 -18.41 20.07
N PRO A 48 7.32 -19.41 20.94
CA PRO A 48 7.08 -20.79 20.57
C PRO A 48 5.58 -20.93 20.30
N LYS A 49 5.19 -20.73 19.04
CA LYS A 49 3.84 -21.05 18.56
C LYS A 49 3.82 -22.55 18.31
N GLY A 50 2.96 -23.26 19.04
CA GLY A 50 2.62 -24.62 18.67
C GLY A 50 2.10 -24.62 17.24
N GLU A 51 2.62 -25.53 16.42
CA GLU A 51 2.12 -25.66 15.05
C GLU A 51 0.65 -26.11 15.09
N GLU A 52 -0.23 -25.33 14.47
CA GLU A 52 -1.64 -25.69 14.30
C GLU A 52 -1.79 -26.44 12.97
N LEU A 53 -2.25 -27.68 13.07
CA LEU A 53 -2.43 -28.59 11.94
C LEU A 53 -3.92 -28.86 11.71
N LYS A 54 -4.31 -28.89 10.43
CA LYS A 54 -5.66 -29.27 9.99
C LYS A 54 -5.62 -30.44 9.03
N TYR A 55 -6.55 -31.37 9.21
CA TYR A 55 -6.68 -32.56 8.37
C TYR A 55 -7.79 -32.37 7.34
N TYR A 56 -7.48 -32.69 6.09
CA TYR A 56 -8.43 -32.70 4.98
C TYR A 56 -8.59 -34.14 4.50
N PHE A 57 -9.83 -34.56 4.30
CA PHE A 57 -10.16 -35.92 3.89
C PHE A 57 -10.84 -35.91 2.52
N ARG A 58 -10.59 -36.95 1.73
CA ARG A 58 -11.31 -37.19 0.47
C ARG A 58 -11.40 -38.68 0.18
N ILE A 59 -12.27 -39.02 -0.77
CA ILE A 59 -12.26 -40.31 -1.44
C ILE A 59 -11.71 -40.09 -2.85
N TYR A 60 -10.66 -40.83 -3.22
CA TYR A 60 -10.08 -40.80 -4.57
C TYR A 60 -9.81 -42.23 -5.02
N ASN A 61 -10.31 -42.60 -6.21
CA ASN A 61 -10.24 -43.98 -6.75
C ASN A 61 -10.72 -45.05 -5.76
N GLY A 62 -11.80 -44.77 -5.02
CA GLY A 62 -12.37 -45.70 -4.05
C GLY A 62 -11.58 -45.84 -2.74
N LYS A 63 -10.46 -45.12 -2.60
CA LYS A 63 -9.66 -45.11 -1.37
C LYS A 63 -9.91 -43.85 -0.57
N TRP A 64 -9.98 -44.00 0.74
CA TRP A 64 -9.91 -42.86 1.66
C TRP A 64 -8.48 -42.31 1.66
N GLN A 65 -8.38 -40.99 1.57
CA GLN A 65 -7.12 -40.28 1.64
C GLN A 65 -7.22 -39.11 2.61
N TYR A 66 -6.10 -38.77 3.26
CA TYR A 66 -5.99 -37.54 4.03
C TYR A 66 -4.74 -36.73 3.63
N ARG A 67 -4.77 -35.42 3.90
CA ARG A 67 -3.64 -34.52 3.73
C ARG A 67 -3.61 -33.52 4.87
N ILE A 68 -2.41 -33.12 5.29
CA ILE A 68 -2.21 -32.20 6.42
C ILE A 68 -1.89 -30.80 5.90
N TRP A 69 -2.63 -29.81 6.40
CA TRP A 69 -2.40 -28.37 6.20
C TRP A 69 -1.85 -27.73 7.47
N SER A 70 -0.73 -27.03 7.37
CA SER A 70 -0.21 -26.20 8.44
C SER A 70 -0.89 -24.84 8.39
N VAL A 71 -1.72 -24.55 9.39
CA VAL A 71 -2.39 -23.24 9.53
C VAL A 71 -1.34 -22.19 9.87
N THR A 72 -0.37 -22.54 10.72
CA THR A 72 0.71 -21.65 11.15
C THR A 72 1.58 -21.16 9.99
N TYR A 73 1.94 -22.03 9.06
CA TYR A 73 2.81 -21.69 7.92
C TYR A 73 2.05 -21.48 6.60
N GLY A 74 0.73 -21.70 6.57
CA GLY A 74 -0.09 -21.56 5.37
C GLY A 74 0.34 -22.47 4.22
N ARG A 75 0.73 -23.72 4.51
CA ARG A 75 1.24 -24.66 3.51
C ARG A 75 0.76 -26.10 3.72
N TRP A 76 0.75 -26.89 2.65
CA TRP A 76 0.59 -28.34 2.75
C TRP A 76 1.85 -28.97 3.34
N VAL A 77 1.68 -29.79 4.38
CA VAL A 77 2.77 -30.47 5.10
C VAL A 77 3.10 -31.81 4.46
N THR A 78 2.07 -32.52 4.02
CA THR A 78 2.18 -33.83 3.37
C THR A 78 1.52 -33.77 2.00
N ASP A 79 1.78 -34.75 1.14
CA ASP A 79 0.86 -35.06 0.05
C ASP A 79 -0.33 -35.90 0.54
N TRP A 80 -1.22 -36.30 -0.37
CA TRP A 80 -2.33 -37.19 -0.03
C TRP A 80 -1.80 -38.57 0.38
N ILE A 81 -2.19 -39.01 1.56
CA ILE A 81 -1.83 -40.29 2.15
C ILE A 81 -3.07 -41.18 2.12
N ASP A 82 -2.96 -42.35 1.49
CA ASP A 82 -4.00 -43.39 1.52
C ASP A 82 -4.16 -43.91 2.97
N PHE A 83 -5.40 -44.14 3.41
CA PHE A 83 -5.64 -44.96 4.60
C PHE A 83 -5.31 -46.42 4.25
N GLU A 84 -4.40 -47.04 5.00
CA GLU A 84 -4.09 -48.47 4.90
C GLU A 84 -5.24 -49.35 5.42
#